data_AF-S8A4L9-F1
#
_entry.id   AF-S8A4L9-F1
#
_cell.length_a   1.000
_cell.length_b   1.000
_cell.length_c   1.000
_cell.angle_alpha   90.00
_cell.angle_beta   90.00
_cell.angle_gamma   90.00
#
_symmetry.space_group_name_H-M   'P 1'
#
loop_
_entity.id
_entity.type
_entity.pdbx_description
1 polymer ?
#
loop_
_entity_poly.entity_id
_entity_poly.type
_entity_poly.pdbx_seq_one_letter_code
_entity_poly.pdbx_strand_id
1 'polypeptide(L)'
;MKNIYLPNFVIALIRTPKLPPNYAQFSVPLSFNKLDLKNYLKNLYGINALGIRSSIRQQAVELTYNNKTRSYARRRSEKRMTVELAEPFIWPEEPKDLSKFDNKLYTNIEKYKEAIREETSDQGRGRWHNKSIRGKLAEAVKEQQAQKAGGSAAAKEELTEVDFDAATRDKP
;
A
#
# COMPACT_ATOMS: atom_id res chain seq x y z
N MET A 1 38.10 15.11 0.51
CA MET A 1 36.82 14.50 0.93
C MET A 1 36.77 14.51 2.45
N LYS A 2 35.59 14.72 3.05
CA LYS A 2 35.45 14.70 4.51
C LYS A 2 35.30 13.25 4.98
N ASN A 3 36.09 12.85 5.96
CA ASN A 3 36.00 11.51 6.52
C ASN A 3 34.74 11.40 7.39
N ILE A 4 33.95 10.36 7.13
CA ILE A 4 32.76 10.01 7.91
C ILE A 4 33.01 8.62 8.46
N TYR A 5 33.27 8.54 9.77
CA TYR A 5 33.59 7.26 10.42
C TYR A 5 32.35 6.44 10.77
N LEU A 6 31.25 7.11 11.10
CA LEU A 6 30.00 6.49 11.56
C LEU A 6 28.81 7.05 10.74
N PRO A 7 28.59 6.54 9.53
CA PRO A 7 27.46 6.98 8.70
C PRO A 7 26.12 6.57 9.34
N ASN A 8 25.21 7.53 9.50
CA ASN A 8 23.84 7.28 9.94
C ASN A 8 22.86 7.56 8.79
N PHE A 9 22.65 6.55 7.94
CA PHE A 9 21.62 6.58 6.89
C PHE A 9 21.27 5.17 6.44
N VAL A 10 20.11 5.05 5.80
CA VAL A 10 19.66 3.81 5.16
C VAL A 10 19.58 4.03 3.66
N ILE A 11 20.15 3.08 2.92
CA ILE A 11 20.05 3.01 1.46
C ILE A 11 19.41 1.67 1.11
N ALA A 12 18.42 1.70 0.23
CA ALA A 12 17.72 0.50 -0.20
C ALA A 12 17.95 0.28 -1.70
N LEU A 13 18.37 -0.93 -2.08
CA LEU A 13 18.42 -1.34 -3.48
C LEU A 13 17.00 -1.62 -3.96
N ILE A 14 16.58 -0.96 -5.03
CA ILE A 14 15.24 -1.08 -5.62
C ILE A 14 15.29 -2.10 -6.76
N ARG A 15 14.30 -2.98 -6.81
CA ARG A 15 14.13 -3.91 -7.93
C ARG A 15 13.64 -3.17 -9.18
N THR A 16 14.41 -3.28 -10.27
CA THR A 16 14.16 -2.54 -11.51
C THR A 16 14.25 -3.43 -12.75
N PRO A 17 13.19 -4.17 -13.10
CA PRO A 17 13.21 -5.09 -14.26
C PRO A 17 13.28 -4.38 -15.61
N LYS A 18 12.93 -3.09 -15.66
CA LYS A 18 12.95 -2.28 -16.90
C LYS A 18 14.31 -1.68 -17.23
N LEU A 19 15.24 -1.65 -16.28
CA LEU A 19 16.57 -1.10 -16.51
C LEU A 19 17.50 -2.19 -17.06
N PRO A 20 18.49 -1.83 -17.90
CA PRO A 20 19.52 -2.77 -18.33
C PRO A 20 20.31 -3.32 -17.12
N PRO A 21 20.91 -4.53 -17.23
CA PRO A 21 21.66 -5.17 -16.13
C PRO A 21 22.83 -4.34 -15.57
N ASN A 22 23.37 -3.42 -16.37
CA ASN A 22 24.46 -2.54 -15.94
C ASN A 22 23.98 -1.40 -15.03
N TYR A 23 22.66 -1.26 -14.82
CA TYR A 23 22.09 -0.19 -14.02
C TYR A 23 21.38 -0.75 -12.78
N ALA A 24 21.77 -0.23 -11.62
CA ALA A 24 21.08 -0.45 -10.36
C ALA A 24 20.45 0.85 -9.86
N GLN A 25 19.28 0.76 -9.21
CA GLN A 25 18.61 1.91 -8.64
C GLN A 25 18.53 1.80 -7.12
N PHE A 26 18.87 2.88 -6.41
CA PHE A 26 18.85 2.96 -4.96
C PHE A 26 17.88 4.03 -4.49
N SER A 27 17.11 3.73 -3.45
CA SER A 27 16.44 4.72 -2.62
C SER A 27 17.45 5.27 -1.62
N VAL A 28 17.64 6.59 -1.61
CA VAL A 28 18.64 7.25 -0.77
C VAL A 28 18.00 8.42 0.01
N PRO A 29 18.60 8.86 1.13
CA PRO A 29 18.15 10.05 1.82
C PRO A 29 18.19 11.30 0.91
N LEU A 30 17.29 12.26 1.15
CA LEU A 30 17.19 13.46 0.32
C LEU A 30 18.48 14.31 0.33
N SER A 31 19.18 14.33 1.47
CA SER A 31 20.46 15.02 1.68
C SER A 31 21.66 14.36 1.00
N PHE A 32 21.52 13.14 0.48
CA PHE A 32 22.65 12.33 0.02
C PHE A 32 23.19 12.81 -1.34
N ASN A 33 24.51 12.99 -1.50
CA ASN A 33 25.09 13.42 -2.78
C ASN A 33 25.51 12.23 -3.66
N LYS A 34 25.68 12.47 -4.97
CA LYS A 34 26.19 11.47 -5.94
C LYS A 34 27.59 10.98 -5.57
N LEU A 35 28.45 11.90 -5.15
CA LEU A 35 29.83 11.59 -4.74
C LEU A 35 29.84 10.74 -3.47
N ASP A 36 28.93 11.00 -2.54
CA ASP A 36 28.77 10.24 -1.31
C ASP A 36 28.32 8.81 -1.62
N LEU A 37 27.36 8.62 -2.53
CA LEU A 37 26.93 7.28 -2.95
C LEU A 37 28.06 6.51 -3.64
N LYS A 38 28.80 7.17 -4.55
CA LYS A 38 29.93 6.54 -5.24
C LYS A 38 31.00 6.06 -4.24
N ASN A 39 31.35 6.92 -3.28
CA ASN A 39 32.33 6.60 -2.26
C ASN A 39 31.82 5.50 -1.30
N TYR A 40 30.55 5.57 -0.91
CA TYR A 40 29.91 4.60 -0.03
C TYR A 40 29.88 3.20 -0.64
N LEU A 41 29.43 3.08 -1.89
CA LEU A 41 29.39 1.80 -2.61
C LEU A 41 30.79 1.20 -2.78
N LYS A 42 31.80 2.04 -3.08
CA LYS A 42 33.18 1.58 -3.23
C LYS A 42 33.78 1.11 -1.91
N ASN A 43 33.67 1.90 -0.83
CA ASN A 43 34.37 1.62 0.42
C ASN A 43 33.69 0.56 1.27
N LEU A 44 32.35 0.50 1.26
CA LEU A 44 31.61 -0.45 2.10
C LEU A 44 31.27 -1.75 1.36
N TYR A 45 30.93 -1.67 0.06
CA TYR A 45 30.48 -2.82 -0.72
C TYR A 45 31.47 -3.26 -1.80
N GLY A 46 32.58 -2.54 -2.03
CA GLY A 46 33.54 -2.87 -3.09
C GLY A 46 33.03 -2.63 -4.51
N ILE A 47 31.88 -1.97 -4.68
CA ILE A 47 31.23 -1.81 -5.99
C ILE A 47 31.77 -0.57 -6.70
N ASN A 48 32.30 -0.76 -7.90
CA ASN A 48 32.76 0.33 -8.75
C ASN A 48 31.60 0.92 -9.58
N ALA A 49 31.22 2.15 -9.25
CA ALA A 49 30.26 2.94 -10.02
C ALA A 49 30.95 3.79 -11.09
N LEU A 50 30.64 3.53 -12.36
CA LEU A 50 31.11 4.32 -13.51
C LEU A 50 30.49 5.73 -13.47
N GLY A 51 29.16 5.78 -13.37
CA GLY A 51 28.37 7.02 -13.33
C GLY A 51 27.18 6.92 -12.39
N ILE A 52 26.72 8.05 -11.86
CA ILE A 52 25.54 8.13 -10.99
C ILE A 52 24.62 9.26 -11.44
N ARG A 53 23.35 8.92 -11.66
CA ARG A 53 22.26 9.86 -11.97
C ARG A 53 21.33 9.95 -10.78
N SER A 54 20.96 11.16 -10.37
CA SER A 54 20.05 11.39 -9.23
C SER A 54 18.74 11.97 -9.71
N SER A 55 17.63 11.44 -9.21
CA SER A 55 16.28 11.92 -9.47
C SER A 55 15.55 12.11 -8.13
N ILE A 56 14.74 13.16 -8.02
CA ILE A 56 13.89 13.40 -6.85
C ILE A 56 12.45 13.27 -7.34
N ARG A 57 11.69 12.34 -6.74
CA ARG A 57 10.27 12.15 -7.01
C ARG A 57 9.46 12.88 -5.96
N GLN A 58 8.66 13.82 -6.42
CA GLN A 58 7.69 14.51 -5.58
C GLN A 58 6.50 13.59 -5.31
N GLN A 59 6.07 13.52 -4.06
CA GLN A 59 4.92 12.71 -3.64
C GLN A 59 3.60 13.45 -3.92
N ALA A 60 2.51 12.69 -4.04
CA ALA A 60 1.18 13.25 -4.14
C ALA A 60 0.80 14.02 -2.86
N VAL A 61 -0.11 15.00 -2.99
CA VAL A 61 -0.69 15.69 -1.84
C VAL A 61 -1.73 14.76 -1.23
N GLU A 62 -1.60 14.49 0.07
CA GLU A 62 -2.50 13.62 0.82
C GLU A 62 -3.23 14.42 1.90
N LEU A 63 -4.45 14.00 2.21
CA LEU A 63 -5.17 14.53 3.35
C LEU A 63 -4.57 13.94 4.63
N THR A 64 -3.89 14.77 5.42
CA THR A 64 -3.29 14.36 6.69
C THR A 64 -4.21 14.76 7.84
N TYR A 65 -4.29 13.90 8.85
CA TYR A 65 -5.01 14.18 10.09
C TYR A 65 -4.00 14.49 11.19
N ASN A 66 -3.96 15.74 11.64
CA ASN A 66 -3.13 16.16 12.77
C ASN A 66 -4.03 16.80 13.83
N ASN A 67 -3.95 16.32 15.07
CA ASN A 67 -4.66 16.87 16.23
C ASN A 67 -6.13 17.30 15.95
N LYS A 68 -6.91 16.40 15.33
CA LYS A 68 -8.33 16.57 14.97
C LYS A 68 -8.64 17.43 13.75
N THR A 69 -7.65 18.08 13.14
CA THR A 69 -7.82 18.90 11.93
C THR A 69 -7.33 18.16 10.69
N ARG A 70 -8.11 18.26 9.61
CA ARG A 70 -7.75 17.77 8.28
C ARG A 70 -6.99 18.84 7.54
N SER A 71 -5.76 18.54 7.11
CA SER A 71 -4.94 19.45 6.31
C SER A 71 -4.36 18.73 5.10
N TYR A 72 -4.32 19.41 3.96
CA TYR A 72 -3.60 18.92 2.80
C TYR A 72 -2.10 19.10 3.02
N ALA A 73 -1.38 18.00 3.08
CA ALA A 73 0.07 18.01 3.24
C ALA A 73 0.70 17.05 2.24
N ARG A 74 1.94 17.32 1.88
CA ARG A 74 2.72 16.44 1.00
C ARG A 74 3.75 15.69 1.85
N ARG A 75 3.87 14.39 1.60
CA ARG A 75 4.97 13.57 2.16
C ARG A 75 6.32 14.07 1.66
N ARG A 76 7.39 13.75 2.39
CA ARG A 76 8.75 14.07 1.96
C ARG A 76 9.04 13.41 0.61
N SER A 77 9.65 14.17 -0.30
CA SER A 77 10.06 13.65 -1.61
C SER A 77 11.04 12.48 -1.48
N GLU A 78 10.90 11.49 -2.37
CA GLU A 78 11.80 10.34 -2.44
C GLU A 78 12.97 10.64 -3.38
N LYS A 79 14.20 10.47 -2.91
CA LYS A 79 15.37 10.56 -3.78
C LYS A 79 15.76 9.17 -4.25
N ARG A 80 15.88 9.01 -5.56
CA ARG A 80 16.35 7.78 -6.20
C ARG A 80 17.60 8.06 -7.00
N MET A 81 18.62 7.23 -6.83
CA MET A 81 19.85 7.30 -7.61
C MET A 81 20.02 6.07 -8.46
N THR A 82 20.25 6.26 -9.75
CA THR A 82 20.58 5.20 -10.70
C THR A 82 22.08 5.18 -10.89
N VAL A 83 22.68 4.04 -10.63
CA VAL A 83 24.12 3.78 -10.68
C VAL A 83 24.42 2.92 -11.89
N GLU A 84 25.39 3.35 -12.67
CA GLU A 84 25.99 2.58 -13.76
C GLU A 84 27.13 1.75 -13.17
N LEU A 85 26.91 0.45 -13.10
CA LEU A 85 27.81 -0.54 -12.52
C LEU A 85 28.88 -0.94 -13.54
N ALA A 86 30.10 -1.19 -13.06
CA ALA A 86 31.14 -1.79 -13.90
C ALA A 86 30.82 -3.27 -14.24
N GLU A 87 30.19 -3.99 -13.31
CA GLU A 87 29.78 -5.37 -13.47
C GLU A 87 28.24 -5.45 -13.54
N PRO A 88 27.67 -6.24 -14.49
CA PRO A 88 26.23 -6.37 -14.61
C PRO A 88 25.64 -7.10 -13.41
N PHE A 89 24.45 -6.67 -13.00
CA PHE A 89 23.68 -7.31 -11.94
C PHE A 89 22.25 -7.59 -12.42
N ILE A 90 21.80 -8.82 -12.21
CA ILE A 90 20.43 -9.24 -12.49
C ILE A 90 19.83 -9.73 -11.18
N TRP A 91 18.64 -9.24 -10.86
CA TRP A 91 17.92 -9.69 -9.68
C TRP A 91 17.49 -11.16 -9.84
N PRO A 92 17.52 -11.95 -8.76
CA PRO A 92 16.91 -13.27 -8.78
C PRO A 92 15.42 -13.19 -9.14
N GLU A 93 14.93 -14.28 -9.72
CA GLU A 93 13.51 -14.47 -9.97
C GLU A 93 12.73 -14.53 -8.64
N GLU A 94 11.48 -14.08 -8.68
CA GLU A 94 10.63 -14.15 -7.48
C GLU A 94 10.31 -15.60 -7.14
N PRO A 95 10.32 -15.98 -5.86
CA PRO A 95 9.89 -17.30 -5.44
C PRO A 95 8.41 -17.48 -5.76
N LYS A 96 8.06 -18.58 -6.44
CA LYS A 96 6.67 -18.95 -6.73
C LYS A 96 5.92 -19.39 -5.47
N ASP A 97 6.62 -20.04 -4.55
CA ASP A 97 6.06 -20.42 -3.25
C ASP A 97 6.24 -19.29 -2.24
N LEU A 98 5.14 -18.63 -1.92
CA LEU A 98 5.06 -17.52 -0.96
C LEU A 98 4.46 -17.96 0.39
N SER A 99 4.27 -19.27 0.60
CA SER A 99 3.67 -19.81 1.83
C SER A 99 4.45 -19.39 3.08
N LYS A 100 5.79 -19.35 3.00
CA LYS A 100 6.67 -18.90 4.09
C LYS A 100 6.50 -17.44 4.51
N PHE A 101 5.80 -16.65 3.69
CA PHE A 101 5.57 -15.22 3.93
C PHE A 101 4.10 -14.92 4.24
N ASP A 102 3.29 -15.93 4.60
CA ASP A 102 1.88 -15.80 4.96
C ASP A 102 1.03 -15.01 3.95
N ASN A 103 1.33 -15.15 2.66
CA ASN A 103 0.75 -14.32 1.60
C ASN A 103 -0.79 -14.35 1.58
N LYS A 104 -1.42 -15.50 1.91
CA LYS A 104 -2.88 -15.62 2.02
C LYS A 104 -3.47 -14.69 3.08
N LEU A 105 -2.83 -14.57 4.24
CA LEU A 105 -3.26 -13.66 5.29
C LEU A 105 -3.16 -12.21 4.82
N TYR A 106 -2.01 -11.83 4.23
CA TYR A 106 -1.78 -10.48 3.72
C TYR A 106 -2.82 -10.09 2.68
N THR A 107 -3.09 -10.95 1.70
CA THR A 107 -4.08 -10.71 0.64
C THR A 107 -5.51 -10.59 1.19
N ASN A 108 -5.88 -11.40 2.19
CA ASN A 108 -7.18 -11.28 2.85
C ASN A 108 -7.33 -9.96 3.61
N ILE A 109 -6.28 -9.53 4.34
CA ILE A 109 -6.27 -8.24 5.05
C ILE A 109 -6.37 -7.06 4.07
N GLU A 110 -5.68 -7.13 2.93
CA GLU A 110 -5.76 -6.09 1.90
C GLU A 110 -7.17 -5.99 1.29
N LYS A 111 -7.78 -7.12 0.94
CA LYS A 111 -9.16 -7.17 0.43
C LYS A 111 -10.16 -6.61 1.43
N TYR A 112 -10.02 -6.96 2.71
CA TYR A 112 -10.87 -6.44 3.78
C TYR A 112 -10.74 -4.91 3.92
N LYS A 113 -9.50 -4.38 3.88
CA LYS A 113 -9.25 -2.93 3.92
C LYS A 113 -9.81 -2.20 2.69
N GLU A 114 -9.74 -2.82 1.53
CA GLU A 114 -10.30 -2.28 0.28
C GLU A 114 -11.83 -2.24 0.34
N ALA A 115 -12.48 -3.31 0.78
CA ALA A 115 -13.93 -3.37 0.96
C ALA A 115 -14.43 -2.29 1.93
N ILE A 116 -13.76 -2.11 3.08
CA ILE A 116 -14.09 -1.02 4.01
C ILE A 116 -13.91 0.35 3.33
N ARG A 117 -12.80 0.54 2.59
CA ARG A 117 -12.54 1.81 1.91
C ARG A 117 -13.61 2.12 0.88
N GLU A 118 -14.00 1.14 0.07
CA GLU A 118 -15.09 1.27 -0.91
C GLU A 118 -16.40 1.62 -0.22
N GLU A 119 -16.80 0.87 0.81
CA GLU A 119 -18.02 1.13 1.58
C GLU A 119 -18.02 2.54 2.17
N THR A 120 -16.92 2.96 2.80
CA THR A 120 -16.78 4.30 3.37
C THR A 120 -16.82 5.39 2.29
N SER A 121 -16.23 5.12 1.12
CA SER A 121 -16.24 6.05 -0.02
C SER A 121 -17.64 6.21 -0.63
N ASP A 122 -18.41 5.13 -0.69
CA ASP A 122 -19.78 5.12 -1.21
C ASP A 122 -20.78 5.70 -0.22
N GLN A 123 -20.61 5.47 1.09
CA GLN A 123 -21.36 6.17 2.15
C GLN A 123 -21.16 7.70 2.06
N GLY A 124 -19.95 8.15 1.70
CA GLY A 124 -19.63 9.57 1.45
C GLY A 124 -20.28 10.15 0.20
N ARG A 125 -20.47 9.35 -0.86
CA ARG A 125 -21.20 9.72 -2.09
C ARG A 125 -22.72 9.63 -1.94
N GLY A 126 -23.21 8.70 -1.12
CA GLY A 126 -24.64 8.47 -0.85
C GLY A 126 -25.31 9.61 -0.09
N ARG A 127 -24.54 10.47 0.59
CA ARG A 127 -25.09 11.63 1.33
C ARG A 127 -25.72 12.70 0.42
N TRP A 128 -25.40 12.70 -0.88
CA TRP A 128 -25.96 13.62 -1.88
C TRP A 128 -27.01 13.00 -2.82
N HIS A 129 -27.30 11.71 -2.73
CA HIS A 129 -28.24 11.04 -3.65
C HIS A 129 -29.51 10.48 -2.99
N ASN A 130 -29.71 10.71 -1.70
CA ASN A 130 -30.85 10.16 -0.99
C ASN A 130 -32.14 11.01 -1.06
N LYS A 131 -32.58 11.35 -2.29
CA LYS A 131 -33.99 11.73 -2.54
C LYS A 131 -34.84 10.50 -2.90
N SER A 132 -34.23 9.43 -3.40
CA SER A 132 -34.92 8.24 -3.91
C SER A 132 -35.12 7.13 -2.86
N ILE A 133 -34.30 7.03 -1.80
CA ILE A 133 -34.49 5.98 -0.78
C ILE A 133 -35.69 6.34 0.11
N ARG A 134 -36.03 7.62 0.31
CA ARG A 134 -37.30 8.01 0.96
C ARG A 134 -38.54 7.52 0.22
N GLY A 135 -38.53 7.51 -1.12
CA GLY A 135 -39.62 6.99 -1.95
C GLY A 135 -39.75 5.48 -1.81
N LYS A 136 -38.63 4.76 -1.95
CA LYS A 136 -38.58 3.30 -1.83
C LYS A 136 -38.91 2.81 -0.42
N LEU A 137 -38.49 3.54 0.62
CA LEU A 137 -38.84 3.25 2.01
C LEU A 137 -40.33 3.50 2.27
N ALA A 138 -40.92 4.54 1.69
CA ALA A 138 -42.36 4.82 1.81
C ALA A 138 -43.23 3.78 1.07
N GLU A 139 -42.78 3.29 -0.09
CA GLU A 139 -43.41 2.15 -0.79
C GLU A 139 -43.27 0.86 0.03
N ALA A 140 -42.07 0.53 0.52
CA ALA A 140 -41.86 -0.66 1.35
C ALA A 140 -42.66 -0.62 2.66
N VAL A 141 -42.83 0.56 3.29
CA VAL A 141 -43.69 0.73 4.48
C VAL A 141 -45.17 0.54 4.16
N LYS A 142 -45.64 1.02 3.00
CA LYS A 142 -47.02 0.76 2.52
C LYS A 142 -47.25 -0.71 2.22
N GLU A 143 -46.30 -1.37 1.57
CA GLU A 143 -46.36 -2.81 1.27
C GLU A 143 -46.33 -3.64 2.56
N GLN A 144 -45.51 -3.29 3.55
CA GLN A 144 -45.52 -3.95 4.86
C GLN A 144 -46.82 -3.73 5.63
N GLN A 145 -47.44 -2.55 5.53
CA GLN A 145 -48.75 -2.29 6.14
C GLN A 145 -49.86 -3.10 5.44
N ALA A 146 -49.78 -3.26 4.12
CA ALA A 146 -50.68 -4.12 3.35
C ALA A 146 -50.47 -5.62 3.66
N GLN A 147 -49.22 -6.07 3.82
CA GLN A 147 -48.87 -7.44 4.20
C GLN A 147 -49.25 -7.75 5.66
N LYS A 148 -49.12 -6.80 6.59
CA LYS A 148 -49.62 -6.93 7.96
C LYS A 148 -51.14 -6.97 8.05
N ALA A 149 -51.85 -6.36 7.09
CA ALA A 149 -53.30 -6.51 6.94
C ALA A 149 -53.70 -7.85 6.26
N GLY A 150 -52.76 -8.58 5.65
CA GLY A 150 -52.98 -9.84 4.94
C GLY A 150 -52.54 -11.13 5.64
N GLY A 151 -51.60 -11.08 6.58
CA GLY A 151 -51.29 -12.18 7.53
C GLY A 151 -50.52 -13.43 7.00
N SER A 152 -49.40 -13.73 7.68
CA SER A 152 -48.73 -15.03 7.91
C SER A 152 -48.25 -15.92 6.74
N ALA A 153 -46.92 -16.08 6.60
CA ALA A 153 -46.20 -17.39 6.57
C ALA A 153 -44.74 -17.29 6.05
N ALA A 154 -43.83 -17.96 6.77
CA ALA A 154 -42.53 -18.53 6.34
C ALA A 154 -41.36 -17.59 5.95
N ALA A 155 -40.49 -17.30 6.93
CA ALA A 155 -39.12 -16.85 6.69
C ALA A 155 -38.23 -18.05 6.30
N LYS A 156 -37.52 -17.94 5.17
CA LYS A 156 -36.48 -18.87 4.73
C LYS A 156 -35.15 -18.48 5.37
N GLU A 157 -34.41 -19.52 5.75
CA GLU A 157 -33.02 -19.51 6.15
C GLU A 157 -32.13 -18.96 5.01
N GLU A 158 -31.27 -17.98 5.31
CA GLU A 158 -30.11 -17.64 4.47
C GLU A 158 -28.83 -17.64 5.32
N LEU A 159 -28.17 -18.79 5.24
CA LEU A 159 -26.73 -19.04 5.10
C LEU A 159 -25.70 -17.95 5.46
N THR A 160 -24.89 -18.35 6.45
CA THR A 160 -23.41 -18.31 6.48
C THR A 160 -22.72 -16.96 6.62
N GLU A 161 -22.53 -16.58 7.89
CA GLU A 161 -21.34 -15.88 8.35
C GLU A 161 -20.11 -16.73 8.01
N VAL A 162 -19.10 -16.12 7.37
CA VAL A 162 -17.80 -16.77 7.17
C VAL A 162 -16.95 -16.47 8.40
N ASP A 163 -16.73 -17.51 9.19
CA ASP A 163 -16.02 -17.51 10.47
C ASP A 163 -14.67 -16.80 10.42
N PHE A 164 -14.56 -15.69 11.17
CA PHE A 164 -13.29 -15.05 11.52
C PHE A 164 -12.60 -15.73 12.72
N ASP A 165 -13.12 -16.86 13.21
CA ASP A 165 -12.75 -17.46 14.50
C ASP A 165 -11.95 -18.78 14.41
N ALA A 166 -11.47 -19.16 13.22
CA ALA A 166 -10.62 -20.36 13.08
C ALA A 166 -9.13 -20.13 13.44
N ALA A 167 -8.73 -18.93 13.87
CA ALA A 167 -7.32 -18.58 14.11
C ALA A 167 -6.85 -18.67 15.58
N THR A 168 -7.66 -19.22 16.49
CA THR A 168 -7.30 -19.31 17.93
C THR A 168 -7.48 -20.68 18.58
N ARG A 169 -7.58 -21.76 17.81
CA ARG A 169 -7.57 -23.13 18.36
C ARG A 169 -6.65 -24.04 17.56
N ASP A 170 -5.35 -23.85 17.78
CA ASP A 170 -4.40 -24.96 17.89
C ASP A 170 -3.03 -24.42 18.32
N LYS A 171 -2.83 -24.41 19.63
CA LYS A 171 -1.51 -24.57 20.24
C LYS A 171 -1.69 -25.61 21.36
N PRO A 172 -0.72 -26.50 21.55
CA PRO A 172 -0.87 -27.71 22.36
C PRO A 172 -1.16 -27.41 23.83
#